data_AF-A0A932TCN3-F1
#
_entry.id   AF-A0A932TCN3-F1
#
_cell.length_a   1.000
_cell.length_b   1.000
_cell.length_c   1.000
_cell.angle_alpha   90.00
_cell.angle_beta   90.00
_cell.angle_gamma   90.00
#
_symmetry.space_group_name_H-M   'P 1'
#
loop_
_entity.id
_entity.type
_entity.pdbx_description
1 polymer ?
#
loop_
_entity_poly.entity_id
_entity_poly.type
_entity_poly.pdbx_seq_one_letter_code
_entity_poly.pdbx_strand_id
1 'polypeptide(L)'
;MNDKKNKFDGEGYTIYIVGKHLEITDAIRNYVTEKLGKVERVCNKKDIVDVTVTLDTQKLEASCSILMNCTHFHIKVQGSTESLYSAIDL
;
A
#
# COMPACT_ATOMS: atom_id res chain seq x y z
N MET A 1 -10.02 17.42 -8.39
CA MET A 1 -9.93 16.44 -7.28
C MET A 1 -10.18 15.08 -7.89
N ASN A 2 -9.13 14.32 -8.17
CA ASN A 2 -9.17 13.16 -9.07
C ASN A 2 -9.28 11.85 -8.25
N ASP A 3 -10.48 11.55 -7.77
CA ASP A 3 -10.77 10.26 -7.11
C ASP A 3 -11.05 9.20 -8.18
N LYS A 4 -10.00 8.54 -8.67
CA LYS A 4 -10.12 7.40 -9.59
C LYS A 4 -10.46 6.16 -8.77
N LYS A 5 -11.77 5.86 -8.71
CA LYS A 5 -12.42 4.60 -8.33
C LYS A 5 -11.45 3.45 -8.02
N ASN A 6 -11.37 3.09 -6.74
CA ASN A 6 -10.65 1.92 -6.27
C ASN A 6 -11.30 0.62 -6.78
N LYS A 7 -10.49 -0.28 -7.34
CA LYS A 7 -10.94 -1.58 -7.89
C LYS A 7 -11.27 -2.64 -6.81
N PHE A 8 -11.52 -2.23 -5.57
CA PHE A 8 -11.60 -3.15 -4.41
C PHE A 8 -12.93 -3.08 -3.66
N ASP A 9 -13.94 -2.44 -4.26
CA ASP A 9 -15.33 -2.45 -3.79
C ASP A 9 -15.91 -3.86 -4.03
N GLY A 10 -15.57 -4.82 -3.16
CA GLY A 10 -16.02 -6.20 -3.32
C GLY A 10 -15.52 -7.21 -2.28
N GLU A 11 -14.41 -6.94 -1.58
CA GLU A 11 -13.79 -7.90 -0.63
C GLU A 11 -13.95 -7.50 0.85
N GLY A 12 -14.73 -6.45 1.16
CA GLY A 12 -15.05 -6.02 2.53
C GLY A 12 -14.10 -5.03 3.19
N TYR A 13 -13.03 -4.60 2.51
CA TYR A 13 -12.08 -3.59 3.00
C TYR A 13 -11.51 -2.74 1.86
N THR A 14 -10.96 -1.57 2.14
CA THR A 14 -10.49 -0.61 1.12
C THR A 14 -8.97 -0.46 1.12
N ILE A 15 -8.34 -0.42 -0.07
CA ILE A 15 -6.89 -0.18 -0.22
C ILE A 15 -6.64 1.23 -0.79
N TYR A 16 -6.02 2.11 -0.02
CA TYR A 16 -5.59 3.44 -0.45
C TYR A 16 -4.12 3.41 -0.86
N ILE A 17 -3.80 3.91 -2.06
CA ILE A 17 -2.42 4.05 -2.52
C ILE A 17 -2.15 5.54 -2.77
N VAL A 18 -1.24 6.10 -1.99
CA VAL A 18 -0.93 7.54 -1.95
C VAL A 18 0.51 7.74 -2.39
N GLY A 19 0.73 8.58 -3.40
CA GLY A 19 2.06 9.07 -3.77
C GLY A 19 2.26 10.49 -3.25
N LYS A 20 3.30 10.73 -2.43
CA LYS A 20 3.59 12.06 -1.88
C LYS A 20 4.35 12.97 -2.85
N HIS A 21 5.47 12.48 -3.37
CA HIS A 21 6.33 13.19 -4.33
C HIS A 21 6.44 12.47 -5.67
N LEU A 22 5.54 11.51 -5.93
CA LEU A 22 5.48 10.78 -7.18
C LEU A 22 4.04 10.63 -7.67
N GLU A 23 3.88 10.53 -8.99
CA GLU A 23 2.62 10.12 -9.57
C GLU A 23 2.50 8.59 -9.53
N ILE A 24 1.39 8.09 -8.98
CA ILE A 24 1.11 6.66 -8.95
C ILE A 24 0.62 6.22 -10.33
N THR A 25 1.50 5.56 -11.07
CA THR A 25 1.16 4.93 -12.35
C THR A 25 0.40 3.62 -12.13
N ASP A 26 -0.33 3.16 -13.16
CA ASP A 26 -1.01 1.86 -13.12
C ASP A 26 -0.04 0.69 -12.87
N ALA A 27 1.21 0.79 -13.33
CA ALA A 27 2.23 -0.22 -13.08
C ALA A 27 2.60 -0.32 -11.59
N ILE A 28 2.79 0.82 -10.91
CA ILE A 28 3.09 0.87 -9.47
C ILE A 28 1.89 0.33 -8.67
N ARG A 29 0.67 0.74 -9.05
CA ARG A 29 -0.56 0.27 -8.43
C ARG A 29 -0.69 -1.24 -8.50
N ASN A 30 -0.47 -1.83 -9.69
CA ASN A 30 -0.51 -3.27 -9.87
C ASN A 30 0.57 -3.96 -9.02
N TYR A 31 1.81 -3.45 -9.04
CA TYR A 31 2.91 -4.03 -8.28
C TYR A 31 2.65 -4.06 -6.77
N VAL A 32 2.17 -2.95 -6.19
CA VAL A 32 1.79 -2.87 -4.77
C VAL A 32 0.65 -3.83 -4.47
N THR A 33 -0.35 -3.92 -5.35
CA THR A 33 -1.50 -4.82 -5.19
C THR A 33 -1.07 -6.30 -5.19
N GLU A 34 -0.18 -6.69 -6.09
CA GLU A 34 0.35 -8.07 -6.14
C GLU A 34 1.13 -8.42 -4.86
N LYS A 35 1.87 -7.46 -4.29
CA LYS A 35 2.58 -7.64 -3.02
C LYS A 35 1.63 -7.74 -1.84
N LEU A 36 0.64 -6.85 -1.75
CA LEU A 36 -0.39 -6.89 -0.71
C LEU A 36 -1.18 -8.21 -0.73
N GLY A 37 -1.51 -8.72 -1.92
CA GLY A 37 -2.22 -10.00 -2.06
C GLY A 37 -1.49 -11.20 -1.43
N LYS A 38 -0.17 -11.14 -1.29
CA LYS A 38 0.60 -12.15 -0.55
C LYS A 38 0.43 -12.00 0.96
N VAL A 39 0.41 -10.76 1.46
CA VAL A 39 0.24 -10.45 2.88
C VAL A 39 -1.17 -10.79 3.35
N GLU A 40 -2.19 -10.47 2.55
CA GLU A 40 -3.58 -10.85 2.80
C GLU A 40 -3.83 -12.35 2.85
N ARG A 41 -2.96 -13.15 2.22
CA ARG A 41 -3.09 -14.62 2.30
C ARG A 41 -2.66 -15.15 3.66
N VAL A 42 -1.81 -14.40 4.36
CA VAL A 42 -1.27 -14.74 5.68
C VAL A 42 -2.11 -14.11 6.79
N CYS A 43 -2.61 -12.90 6.59
CA CYS A 43 -3.50 -12.21 7.52
C CYS A 43 -4.96 -12.57 7.24
N ASN A 44 -5.74 -12.92 8.26
CA ASN A 44 -7.17 -13.19 8.08
C ASN A 44 -7.88 -11.96 7.49
N LYS A 45 -8.33 -12.07 6.24
CA LYS A 45 -9.01 -10.98 5.50
C LYS A 45 -10.21 -10.37 6.23
N LYS A 46 -10.90 -11.15 7.08
CA LYS A 46 -12.10 -10.71 7.81
C LYS A 46 -11.82 -9.63 8.85
N ASP A 47 -10.58 -9.51 9.31
CA ASP A 47 -10.22 -8.55 10.35
C ASP A 47 -9.74 -7.22 9.77
N ILE A 48 -9.49 -7.13 8.46
CA ILE A 48 -8.95 -5.93 7.81
C ILE A 48 -10.10 -4.96 7.53
N VAL A 49 -9.96 -3.71 7.95
CA VAL A 49 -10.90 -2.62 7.71
C VAL A 49 -10.45 -1.78 6.51
N ASP A 50 -9.19 -1.38 6.52
CA ASP A 50 -8.55 -0.66 5.43
C ASP A 50 -7.04 -0.85 5.43
N VAL A 51 -6.44 -0.64 4.25
CA VAL A 51 -4.99 -0.65 4.06
C VAL A 51 -4.60 0.63 3.35
N THR A 52 -3.73 1.42 3.96
CA THR A 52 -3.17 2.62 3.36
C THR A 52 -1.69 2.43 3.07
N VAL A 53 -1.34 2.44 1.78
CA VAL A 53 0.04 2.43 1.29
C VAL A 53 0.43 3.84 0.88
N THR A 54 1.46 4.37 1.52
CA THR A 54 2.07 5.65 1.19
C THR A 54 3.44 5.41 0.61
N LEU A 55 3.62 5.84 -0.63
CA LEU A 55 4.89 5.83 -1.34
C LEU A 55 5.43 7.27 -1.40
N ASP A 56 6.71 7.40 -1.09
CA ASP A 56 7.40 8.68 -1.07
C ASP A 56 8.79 8.52 -1.69
N THR A 57 9.20 9.47 -2.53
CA THR A 57 10.56 9.52 -3.07
C THR A 57 11.16 10.87 -2.75
N GLN A 58 12.23 10.88 -1.95
CA GLN A 58 12.95 12.08 -1.61
C GLN A 58 14.41 11.95 -2.01
N LYS A 59 14.82 12.71 -3.03
CA LYS A 59 16.18 12.74 -3.55
C LYS A 59 16.68 11.35 -3.99
N LEU A 60 17.47 10.69 -3.14
CA LEU A 60 18.09 9.38 -3.40
C LEU A 60 17.48 8.27 -2.53
N GLU A 61 16.44 8.57 -1.75
CA GLU A 61 15.75 7.60 -0.90
C GLU A 61 14.28 7.49 -1.31
N ALA A 62 13.80 6.26 -1.39
CA ALA A 62 12.40 5.93 -1.55
C ALA A 62 11.89 5.23 -0.28
N SER A 63 10.81 5.77 0.28
CA SER A 63 10.16 5.25 1.47
C SER A 63 8.78 4.69 1.11
N CYS A 64 8.52 3.46 1.55
CA CYS A 64 7.22 2.83 1.53
C CYS A 64 6.71 2.74 2.96
N SER A 65 5.48 3.17 3.20
CA SER A 65 4.80 3.01 4.49
C SER A 65 3.47 2.33 4.26
N ILE A 66 3.22 1.25 5.00
CA ILE A 66 1.96 0.52 4.95
C ILE A 66 1.31 0.62 6.32
N LEU A 67 0.10 1.13 6.34
CA LEU A 67 -0.76 1.17 7.52
C LEU A 67 -1.95 0.26 7.25
N MET A 68 -2.05 -0.86 7.97
CA MET A 68 -3.22 -1.73 7.93
C MET A 68 -4.01 -1.51 9.21
N ASN A 69 -5.24 -1.07 9.07
CA ASN A 69 -6.18 -1.01 10.17
C ASN A 69 -6.98 -2.30 10.19
N CYS A 70 -6.83 -3.07 11.27
CA CYS A 70 -7.68 -4.21 11.55
C CYS A 70 -8.62 -3.87 12.72
N THR A 71 -9.73 -4.61 12.83
CA THR A 71 -10.77 -4.39 13.85
C THR A 71 -10.22 -4.34 15.28
N HIS A 72 -9.19 -5.13 15.59
CA HIS A 72 -8.65 -5.27 16.94
C HIS A 72 -7.24 -4.72 17.12
N PHE A 73 -6.53 -4.40 16.03
CA PHE A 73 -5.14 -3.96 16.08
C PHE A 73 -4.76 -3.19 14.81
N HIS A 74 -3.77 -2.31 14.91
CA HIS A 74 -3.22 -1.62 13.75
C HIS A 74 -1.80 -2.10 13.49
N ILE A 75 -1.50 -2.41 12.23
CA ILE A 75 -0.15 -2.75 11.79
C ILE A 75 0.40 -1.54 11.05
N LYS A 76 1.56 -1.06 11.51
CA LYS A 76 2.32 -0.04 10.81
C LYS A 76 3.68 -0.59 10.42
N VAL A 77 3.97 -0.56 9.12
CA VAL A 77 5.25 -0.98 8.55
C VAL A 77 5.83 0.20 7.77
N GLN A 78 7.13 0.39 7.86
CA GLN A 78 7.86 1.38 7.08
C GLN A 78 9.18 0.76 6.59
N GLY A 79 9.43 0.91 5.30
CA GLY A 79 10.67 0.51 4.64
C GLY A 79 11.24 1.69 3.86
N SER A 80 12.54 1.93 3.97
CA SER A 80 13.27 2.93 3.18
C SER A 80 14.39 2.22 2.42
N THR A 81 14.53 2.54 1.14
CA THR A 81 15.62 2.01 0.31
C THR A 81 16.03 3.04 -0.74
N GLU A 82 17.05 2.72 -1.53
CA GLU A 82 17.57 3.58 -2.60
C GLU A 82 16.66 3.59 -3.86
N SER A 83 15.67 2.68 -3.95
CA SER A 83 14.79 2.54 -5.11
C SER A 83 13.35 2.23 -4.71
N LEU A 84 12.37 2.86 -5.35
CA LEU A 84 10.94 2.68 -5.05
C LEU A 84 10.50 1.21 -5.08
N TYR A 85 10.97 0.45 -6.05
CA TYR A 85 10.61 -0.97 -6.18
C TYR A 85 11.20 -1.82 -5.05
N SER A 86 12.42 -1.49 -4.60
CA SER A 86 13.07 -2.14 -3.47
C SER A 86 12.34 -1.81 -2.15
N ALA A 87 11.86 -0.58 -1.99
CA ALA A 87 11.11 -0.17 -0.81
C ALA A 87 9.76 -0.89 -0.68
N ILE A 88 9.16 -1.29 -1.81
CA ILE A 88 7.91 -2.06 -1.83
C ILE A 88 8.16 -3.56 -1.58
N ASP A 89 9.35 -4.07 -1.89
CA ASP A 89 9.72 -5.48 -1.70
C ASP A 89 10.17 -5.80 -0.26
N LEU A 90 10.78 -4.82 0.42
CA LEU A 90 11.31 -4.92 1.78
C LEU A 90 10.21 -5.10 2.84
#